data_AF-G1WIH3-F1
#
_entry.id   AF-G1WIH3-F1
#
_cell.length_a   1.000
_cell.length_b   1.000
_cell.length_c   1.000
_cell.angle_alpha   90.00
_cell.angle_beta   90.00
_cell.angle_gamma   90.00
#
_symmetry.space_group_name_H-M   'P 1'
#
loop_
_entity.id
_entity.type
_entity.pdbx_description
1 polymer ?
#
loop_
_entity_poly.entity_id
_entity_poly.type
_entity_poly.pdbx_seq_one_letter_code
_entity_poly.pdbx_strand_id
1 'polypeptide(L)'
;MDMKVIGFAILGLAIAGTIFMEVKKRTIFAKIEHFFSEQDYASCLALLDKTLTQMVYPRYNQLFMRLNCQMGLENVGEATRIIDEMMGLKMNREQQLALYSKAFAFFVENEDKSRAKKALESIEKMGDEGLAQVSRETFEIFLNHSDKYLDQMLARLDEAGEGERLRLCQLIAVQYENRNDSASADAYYKKAVDALDALQK
;
A
#
# COMPACT_ATOMS: atom_id res chain seq x y z
N MET A 1 -5.49 31.50 46.11
CA MET A 1 -4.38 31.39 45.14
C MET A 1 -4.69 32.37 44.01
N ASP A 2 -3.75 33.25 43.66
CA ASP A 2 -3.97 34.30 42.64
C ASP A 2 -4.35 33.66 41.29
N MET A 3 -5.34 34.23 40.60
CA MET A 3 -5.80 33.80 39.28
C MET A 3 -4.64 33.68 38.29
N LYS A 4 -3.62 34.54 38.41
CA LYS A 4 -2.40 34.47 37.59
C LYS A 4 -1.59 33.21 37.89
N VAL A 5 -1.46 32.82 39.15
CA VAL A 5 -0.71 31.61 39.57
C VAL A 5 -1.44 30.35 39.10
N ILE A 6 -2.77 30.31 39.22
CA ILE A 6 -3.58 29.21 38.68
C ILE A 6 -3.44 29.15 37.15
N GLY A 7 -3.50 30.29 36.46
CA GLY A 7 -3.31 30.38 35.02
C GLY A 7 -1.95 29.86 34.55
N PHE A 8 -0.85 30.26 35.21
CA PHE A 8 0.49 29.75 34.90
C PHE A 8 0.64 28.25 35.20
N ALA A 9 0.00 27.74 36.26
CA ALA A 9 0.02 26.32 36.57
C ALA A 9 -0.70 25.49 35.49
N ILE A 10 -1.88 25.93 35.04
CA ILE A 10 -2.64 25.26 33.97
C ILE A 10 -1.86 25.31 32.65
N LEU A 11 -1.27 26.46 32.30
CA LEU A 11 -0.46 26.60 31.10
C LEU A 11 0.77 25.68 31.14
N GLY A 12 1.47 25.62 32.29
CA GLY A 12 2.60 24.72 32.49
C GLY A 12 2.22 23.26 32.32
N LEU A 13 1.07 22.84 32.88
CA LEU A 13 0.55 21.47 32.71
C LEU A 13 0.15 21.17 31.27
N ALA A 14 -0.47 22.12 30.55
CA ALA A 14 -0.82 21.95 29.15
C ALA A 14 0.44 21.75 28.27
N ILE A 15 1.48 22.57 28.48
CA ILE A 15 2.76 22.45 27.78
C ILE A 15 3.46 21.13 28.13
N ALA A 16 3.50 20.75 29.40
CA ALA A 16 4.07 19.47 29.81
C ALA A 16 3.31 18.29 29.16
N GLY A 17 1.98 18.40 29.07
CA GLY A 17 1.13 17.42 28.39
C GLY A 17 1.42 17.29 26.90
N THR A 18 1.61 18.39 26.17
CA THR A 18 1.94 18.35 24.74
C THR A 18 3.32 17.73 24.50
N ILE A 19 4.32 18.12 25.29
CA ILE A 19 5.67 17.55 25.23
C ILE A 19 5.62 16.04 25.51
N PHE A 20 4.90 15.63 26.56
CA PHE A 20 4.74 14.22 26.90
C PHE A 20 4.11 13.43 25.74
N MET A 21 3.03 13.94 25.14
CA MET A 21 2.37 13.31 24.01
C MET A 21 3.28 13.19 22.80
N GLU A 22 4.08 14.21 22.51
CA GLU A 22 5.03 14.17 21.39
C GLU A 22 6.13 13.14 21.59
N VAL A 23 6.70 13.03 22.80
CA VAL A 23 7.68 12.01 23.15
C VAL A 23 7.09 10.61 23.03
N LYS A 24 5.86 10.39 23.52
CA LYS A 24 5.18 9.11 23.39
C LYS A 24 4.87 8.76 21.95
N LYS A 25 4.42 9.72 21.14
CA LYS A 25 4.21 9.54 19.70
C LYS A 25 5.48 9.08 19.00
N ARG A 26 6.61 9.76 19.22
CA ARG A 26 7.90 9.38 18.65
C ARG A 26 8.34 7.98 19.08
N THR A 27 8.16 7.65 20.36
CA THR A 27 8.53 6.32 20.90
C THR A 27 7.67 5.21 20.31
N ILE A 28 6.35 5.42 20.20
CA ILE A 28 5.43 4.45 19.61
C ILE A 28 5.75 4.28 18.12
N PHE A 29 6.01 5.37 17.40
CA PHE A 29 6.40 5.34 16.00
C PHE A 29 7.66 4.50 15.78
N ALA A 30 8.73 4.76 16.54
CA ALA A 30 9.97 3.99 16.44
C ALA A 30 9.78 2.48 16.71
N LYS A 31 8.87 2.12 17.63
CA LYS A 31 8.52 0.71 17.87
C LYS A 31 7.75 0.08 16.72
N ILE A 32 6.82 0.83 16.13
CA ILE A 32 6.08 0.37 14.95
C ILE A 32 7.07 0.14 13.81
N GLU A 33 7.94 1.12 13.51
CA GLU A 33 8.97 0.96 12.47
C GLU A 33 9.87 -0.25 12.71
N HIS A 34 10.31 -0.47 13.95
CA HIS A 34 11.09 -1.65 14.31
C HIS A 34 10.34 -2.96 14.08
N PHE A 35 9.06 -3.05 14.46
CA PHE A 35 8.27 -4.24 14.17
C PHE A 35 8.05 -4.46 12.68
N PHE A 36 7.90 -3.39 11.89
CA PHE A 36 7.81 -3.49 10.44
C PHE A 36 9.13 -3.95 9.80
N SER A 37 10.28 -3.50 10.31
CA SER A 37 11.60 -3.94 9.79
C SER A 37 11.87 -5.41 10.08
N GLU A 38 11.46 -5.90 11.25
CA GLU A 38 11.60 -7.31 11.66
C GLU A 38 10.45 -8.21 11.15
N GLN A 39 9.49 -7.64 10.42
CA GLN A 39 8.25 -8.31 9.99
C GLN A 39 7.45 -8.93 11.16
N ASP A 40 7.62 -8.42 12.38
CA ASP A 40 6.87 -8.82 13.58
C ASP A 40 5.51 -8.10 13.64
N TYR A 41 4.65 -8.44 12.68
CA TYR A 41 3.34 -7.84 12.54
C TYR A 41 2.41 -8.15 13.72
N ALA A 42 2.60 -9.29 14.39
CA ALA A 42 1.84 -9.66 15.57
C ALA A 42 2.10 -8.71 16.75
N SER A 43 3.38 -8.42 17.05
CA SER A 43 3.73 -7.43 18.08
C SER A 43 3.30 -6.01 17.70
N CYS A 44 3.33 -5.69 16.41
CA CYS A 44 2.81 -4.41 15.92
C CYS A 44 1.30 -4.27 16.19
N LEU A 45 0.50 -5.28 15.87
CA LEU A 45 -0.94 -5.30 16.17
C LEU A 45 -1.21 -5.16 17.67
N ALA A 46 -0.49 -5.90 18.51
CA ALA A 46 -0.61 -5.79 19.97
C ALA A 46 -0.25 -4.39 20.50
N LEU A 47 0.69 -3.69 19.85
CA LEU A 47 0.98 -2.29 20.17
C LEU A 47 -0.13 -1.33 19.71
N LEU A 48 -0.75 -1.58 18.55
CA LEU A 48 -1.86 -0.81 18.01
C LEU A 48 -3.16 -0.99 18.81
N ASP A 49 -3.29 -2.08 19.58
CA ASP A 49 -4.42 -2.32 20.49
C ASP A 49 -4.34 -1.51 21.79
N LYS A 50 -3.18 -0.92 22.11
CA LYS A 50 -3.03 -0.11 23.33
C LYS A 50 -3.79 1.22 23.20
N THR A 51 -4.56 1.57 24.24
CA THR A 51 -5.37 2.81 24.30
C THR A 51 -4.57 4.07 23.99
N LEU A 52 -3.33 4.17 24.49
CA LEU A 52 -2.46 5.31 24.20
C LEU A 52 -2.12 5.42 22.72
N THR A 53 -1.86 4.29 22.04
CA THR A 53 -1.59 4.26 20.60
C THR A 53 -2.82 4.71 19.81
N GLN A 54 -4.01 4.25 20.21
CA GLN A 54 -5.27 4.64 19.58
C GLN A 54 -5.61 6.12 19.78
N MET A 55 -5.16 6.74 20.86
CA MET A 55 -5.33 8.18 21.11
C MET A 55 -4.38 9.04 20.27
N VAL A 56 -3.15 8.57 20.05
CA VAL A 56 -2.09 9.36 19.40
C VAL A 56 -2.27 9.46 17.89
N TYR A 57 -2.87 8.46 17.25
CA TYR A 57 -3.01 8.41 15.79
C TYR A 57 -4.46 8.61 15.33
N PRO A 58 -4.70 9.35 14.23
CA PRO A 58 -6.02 9.37 13.60
C PRO A 58 -6.48 7.97 13.17
N ARG A 59 -7.81 7.76 13.08
CA ARG A 59 -8.39 6.46 12.72
C ARG A 59 -7.84 5.91 11.40
N TYR A 60 -7.71 6.76 10.38
CA TYR A 60 -7.11 6.36 9.10
C TYR A 60 -5.72 5.74 9.28
N ASN A 61 -4.82 6.42 10.00
CA ASN A 61 -3.44 5.93 10.21
C ASN A 61 -3.42 4.60 10.97
N GLN A 62 -4.28 4.45 11.97
CA GLN A 62 -4.39 3.19 12.71
C GLN A 62 -4.81 2.05 11.80
N LEU A 63 -5.87 2.25 11.00
CA LEU A 63 -6.35 1.23 10.08
C LEU A 63 -5.34 0.94 8.98
N PHE A 64 -4.65 1.95 8.44
CA PHE A 64 -3.63 1.75 7.42
C PHE A 64 -2.45 0.91 7.93
N MET A 65 -1.99 1.15 9.16
CA MET A 65 -0.95 0.33 9.79
C MET A 65 -1.44 -1.09 10.04
N ARG A 66 -2.67 -1.27 10.50
CA ARG A 66 -3.28 -2.60 10.67
C ARG A 66 -3.43 -3.33 9.35
N LEU A 67 -3.84 -2.64 8.29
CA LEU A 67 -3.94 -3.19 6.94
C LEU A 67 -2.59 -3.75 6.50
N ASN A 68 -1.51 -2.96 6.63
CA ASN A 68 -0.18 -3.44 6.29
C ASN A 68 0.26 -4.64 7.14
N CYS A 69 -0.06 -4.67 8.44
CA CYS A 69 0.23 -5.84 9.29
C CYS A 69 -0.54 -7.08 8.82
N GLN A 70 -1.83 -6.95 8.50
CA GLN A 70 -2.65 -8.08 8.08
C GLN A 70 -2.27 -8.59 6.69
N MET A 71 -1.88 -7.70 5.78
CA MET A 71 -1.29 -8.08 4.49
C MET A 71 0.02 -8.84 4.69
N GLY A 72 0.91 -8.37 5.58
CA GLY A 72 2.17 -9.06 5.89
C GLY A 72 1.98 -10.41 6.62
N LEU A 73 0.85 -10.60 7.31
CA LEU A 73 0.44 -11.88 7.88
C LEU A 73 -0.36 -12.75 6.89
N GLU A 74 -0.50 -12.31 5.64
CA GLU A 74 -1.32 -12.97 4.59
C GLU A 74 -2.77 -13.23 5.03
N ASN A 75 -3.29 -12.43 5.96
CA ASN A 75 -4.66 -12.56 6.46
C ASN A 75 -5.62 -11.81 5.55
N VAL A 76 -6.01 -12.47 4.45
CA VAL A 76 -6.85 -11.91 3.39
C VAL A 76 -8.18 -11.39 3.93
N GLY A 77 -8.82 -12.14 4.83
CA GLY A 77 -10.14 -11.80 5.38
C GLY A 77 -10.12 -10.52 6.20
N GLU A 78 -9.13 -10.37 7.09
CA GLU A 78 -9.02 -9.18 7.93
C GLU A 78 -8.50 -7.97 7.14
N ALA A 79 -7.54 -8.16 6.23
CA ALA A 79 -7.10 -7.10 5.32
C ALA A 79 -8.27 -6.54 4.50
N THR A 80 -9.11 -7.43 3.96
CA THR A 80 -10.33 -7.07 3.24
C THR A 80 -11.30 -6.28 4.14
N ARG A 81 -11.55 -6.75 5.36
CA ARG A 81 -12.45 -6.07 6.31
C ARG A 81 -11.95 -4.66 6.64
N ILE A 82 -10.64 -4.50 6.81
CA ILE A 82 -10.01 -3.20 7.09
C ILE A 82 -10.14 -2.28 5.87
N ILE A 83 -9.90 -2.77 4.65
CA ILE A 83 -10.11 -1.98 3.43
C ILE A 83 -11.55 -1.48 3.37
N ASP A 84 -12.53 -2.36 3.53
CA ASP A 84 -13.96 -2.00 3.51
C ASP A 84 -14.30 -0.94 4.59
N GLU A 85 -13.70 -1.05 5.79
CA GLU A 85 -13.84 -0.04 6.85
C GLU A 85 -13.21 1.30 6.46
N MET A 86 -12.02 1.29 5.86
CA MET A 86 -11.31 2.50 5.43
C MET A 86 -12.03 3.22 4.30
N MET A 87 -12.71 2.50 3.40
CA MET A 87 -13.54 3.10 2.33
C MET A 87 -14.70 3.95 2.89
N GLY A 88 -15.14 3.69 4.13
CA GLY A 88 -16.16 4.49 4.82
C GLY A 88 -15.64 5.78 5.47
N LEU A 89 -14.33 6.01 5.49
CA LEU A 89 -13.73 7.19 6.12
C LEU A 89 -13.74 8.40 5.19
N LYS A 90 -13.87 9.60 5.79
CA LYS A 90 -13.55 10.84 5.11
C LYS A 90 -12.04 10.95 4.93
N MET A 91 -11.58 10.74 3.70
CA MET A 91 -10.16 10.78 3.33
C MET A 91 -9.85 11.99 2.44
N ASN A 92 -8.63 12.52 2.57
CA ASN A 92 -8.10 13.47 1.60
C ASN A 92 -7.62 12.72 0.32
N ARG A 93 -7.26 13.47 -0.72
CA ARG A 93 -6.83 12.89 -2.01
C ARG A 93 -5.62 11.95 -1.88
N GLU A 94 -4.64 12.30 -1.05
CA GLU A 94 -3.43 11.50 -0.83
C GLU A 94 -3.75 10.16 -0.15
N GLN A 95 -4.61 10.19 0.87
CA GLN A 95 -5.09 9.01 1.57
C GLN A 95 -5.94 8.10 0.67
N GLN A 96 -6.79 8.69 -0.17
CA GLN A 96 -7.55 7.94 -1.17
C GLN A 96 -6.61 7.25 -2.16
N LEU A 97 -5.60 7.96 -2.67
CA LEU A 97 -4.63 7.40 -3.60
C LEU A 97 -3.89 6.21 -2.97
N ALA A 98 -3.37 6.40 -1.76
CA ALA A 98 -2.65 5.37 -1.03
C ALA A 98 -3.52 4.13 -0.76
N LEU A 99 -4.78 4.32 -0.34
CA LEU A 99 -5.69 3.21 -0.08
C LEU A 99 -6.11 2.50 -1.38
N TYR A 100 -6.53 3.23 -2.41
CA TYR A 100 -7.06 2.61 -3.63
C TYR A 100 -5.97 1.86 -4.40
N SER A 101 -4.76 2.41 -4.49
CA SER A 101 -3.62 1.71 -5.10
C SER A 101 -3.28 0.43 -4.34
N LYS A 102 -3.26 0.48 -3.00
CA LYS A 102 -2.98 -0.68 -2.15
C LYS A 102 -4.07 -1.74 -2.24
N ALA A 103 -5.34 -1.31 -2.19
CA ALA A 103 -6.49 -2.20 -2.31
C ALA A 103 -6.53 -2.85 -3.70
N PHE A 104 -6.26 -2.09 -4.76
CA PHE A 104 -6.17 -2.62 -6.12
C PHE A 104 -5.12 -3.73 -6.22
N ALA A 105 -3.88 -3.44 -5.81
CA ALA A 105 -2.79 -4.43 -5.84
C ALA A 105 -3.15 -5.69 -5.02
N PHE A 106 -3.67 -5.50 -3.80
CA PHE A 106 -4.09 -6.60 -2.93
C PHE A 106 -5.19 -7.47 -3.57
N PHE A 107 -6.21 -6.88 -4.19
CA PHE A 107 -7.28 -7.66 -4.81
C PHE A 107 -6.86 -8.31 -6.13
N VAL A 108 -5.90 -7.74 -6.85
CA VAL A 108 -5.30 -8.41 -8.02
C VAL A 108 -4.52 -9.65 -7.59
N GLU A 109 -3.66 -9.51 -6.58
CA GLU A 109 -2.86 -10.62 -6.04
C GLU A 109 -3.73 -11.77 -5.50
N ASN A 110 -4.89 -11.44 -4.92
CA ASN A 110 -5.84 -12.41 -4.40
C ASN A 110 -6.93 -12.83 -5.40
N GLU A 111 -6.77 -12.47 -6.69
CA GLU A 111 -7.70 -12.78 -7.78
C GLU A 111 -9.17 -12.35 -7.52
N ASP A 112 -9.43 -11.41 -6.60
CA ASP A 112 -10.76 -10.84 -6.34
C ASP A 112 -11.09 -9.79 -7.42
N LYS A 113 -11.46 -10.29 -8.60
CA LYS A 113 -11.79 -9.49 -9.78
C LYS A 113 -12.86 -8.44 -9.52
N SER A 114 -13.85 -8.74 -8.69
CA SER A 114 -14.94 -7.80 -8.40
C SER A 114 -14.44 -6.59 -7.62
N ARG A 115 -13.68 -6.82 -6.56
CA ARG A 115 -13.14 -5.72 -5.74
C ARG A 115 -11.99 -5.00 -6.42
N ALA A 116 -11.12 -5.71 -7.14
CA ALA A 116 -10.07 -5.10 -7.97
C ALA A 116 -10.68 -4.12 -8.99
N LYS A 117 -11.79 -4.48 -9.64
CA LYS A 117 -12.51 -3.59 -10.56
C LYS A 117 -13.02 -2.33 -9.88
N LYS A 118 -13.62 -2.44 -8.69
CA LYS A 118 -14.11 -1.28 -7.92
C LYS A 118 -12.97 -0.35 -7.49
N ALA A 119 -11.83 -0.92 -7.10
CA ALA A 119 -10.63 -0.15 -6.77
C ALA A 119 -10.08 0.57 -8.01
N LEU A 120 -10.02 -0.11 -9.17
CA LEU A 120 -9.63 0.49 -10.45
C LEU A 120 -10.52 1.66 -10.84
N GLU A 121 -11.85 1.50 -10.78
CA GLU A 121 -12.80 2.59 -11.06
C GLU A 121 -12.59 3.79 -10.13
N SER A 122 -12.17 3.54 -8.89
CA SER A 122 -11.86 4.60 -7.91
C SER A 122 -10.57 5.33 -8.29
N ILE A 123 -9.54 4.61 -8.73
CA ILE A 123 -8.27 5.18 -9.24
C ILE A 123 -8.55 6.03 -10.49
N GLU A 124 -9.31 5.52 -11.46
CA GLU A 124 -9.63 6.23 -12.70
C GLU A 124 -10.38 7.55 -12.43
N LYS A 125 -11.29 7.56 -11.46
CA LYS A 125 -12.03 8.77 -11.05
C LYS A 125 -11.14 9.84 -10.41
N MET A 126 -9.96 9.48 -9.91
CA MET A 126 -9.04 10.47 -9.34
C MET A 126 -8.37 11.33 -10.43
N GLY A 127 -8.35 10.89 -11.69
CA GLY A 127 -7.76 11.64 -12.80
C GLY A 127 -6.23 11.61 -12.83
N ASP A 128 -5.61 10.62 -12.19
CA ASP A 128 -4.18 10.32 -12.40
C ASP A 128 -4.07 9.36 -13.60
N GLU A 129 -3.85 9.91 -14.79
CA GLU A 129 -3.87 9.13 -16.04
C GLU A 129 -2.78 8.05 -16.08
N GLY A 130 -1.59 8.33 -15.53
CA GLY A 130 -0.49 7.37 -15.49
C GLY A 130 -0.82 6.18 -14.61
N LEU A 131 -1.27 6.42 -13.37
CA LEU A 131 -1.66 5.36 -12.46
C LEU A 131 -2.89 4.59 -12.98
N ALA A 132 -3.88 5.30 -13.54
CA ALA A 132 -5.06 4.68 -14.13
C ALA A 132 -4.70 3.75 -15.29
N GLN A 133 -3.81 4.17 -16.18
CA GLN A 133 -3.33 3.34 -17.27
C GLN A 133 -2.63 2.09 -16.76
N VAL A 134 -1.67 2.23 -15.85
CA VAL A 134 -0.92 1.11 -15.26
C VAL A 134 -1.86 0.12 -14.55
N SER A 135 -2.84 0.63 -13.80
CA SER A 135 -3.80 -0.20 -13.09
C SER A 135 -4.73 -0.94 -14.07
N ARG A 136 -5.16 -0.28 -15.15
CA ARG A 136 -5.97 -0.92 -16.20
C ARG A 136 -5.21 -2.01 -16.94
N GLU A 137 -3.97 -1.74 -17.34
CA GLU A 137 -3.07 -2.73 -17.96
C GLU A 137 -2.96 -3.97 -17.05
N THR A 138 -2.68 -3.76 -15.76
CA THR A 138 -2.56 -4.82 -14.75
C THR A 138 -3.85 -5.63 -14.61
N PHE A 139 -5.00 -4.95 -14.49
CA PHE A 139 -6.30 -5.61 -14.35
C PHE A 139 -6.62 -6.49 -15.55
N GLU A 140 -6.42 -5.97 -16.76
CA GLU A 140 -6.72 -6.71 -17.99
C GLU A 140 -5.81 -7.94 -18.14
N ILE A 141 -4.51 -7.79 -17.84
CA ILE A 141 -3.53 -8.86 -18.01
C ILE A 141 -3.73 -9.97 -16.98
N PHE A 142 -3.80 -9.62 -15.69
CA PHE A 142 -3.87 -10.62 -14.61
C PHE A 142 -5.28 -11.18 -14.40
N LEU A 143 -6.34 -10.37 -14.52
CA LEU A 143 -7.70 -10.78 -14.13
C LEU A 143 -8.65 -11.00 -15.31
N ASN A 144 -8.35 -10.45 -16.50
CA ASN A 144 -9.07 -10.77 -17.73
C ASN A 144 -8.30 -11.72 -18.66
N HIS A 145 -7.09 -12.15 -18.29
CA HIS A 145 -6.22 -12.97 -19.13
C HIS A 145 -5.99 -12.37 -20.53
N SER A 146 -5.91 -11.04 -20.60
CA SER A 146 -5.68 -10.32 -21.84
C SER A 146 -4.20 -10.34 -22.22
N ASP A 147 -3.93 -10.35 -23.53
CA ASP A 147 -2.61 -10.24 -24.16
C ASP A 147 -2.49 -9.03 -25.10
N LYS A 148 -3.54 -8.19 -25.14
CA LYS A 148 -3.69 -7.07 -26.08
C LYS A 148 -2.64 -5.96 -25.96
N TYR A 149 -1.91 -5.90 -24.85
CA TYR A 149 -0.89 -4.88 -24.60
C TYR A 149 0.52 -5.36 -24.94
N LEU A 150 0.68 -6.59 -25.42
CA LEU A 150 1.99 -7.19 -25.61
C LEU A 150 2.89 -6.37 -26.52
N ASP A 151 2.43 -6.05 -27.73
CA ASP A 151 3.23 -5.31 -28.72
C ASP A 151 3.62 -3.92 -28.22
N GLN A 152 2.67 -3.22 -27.57
CA GLN A 152 2.91 -1.91 -26.97
C GLN A 152 3.94 -1.99 -25.84
N MET A 153 3.86 -2.99 -24.97
CA MET A 153 4.77 -3.16 -23.84
C MET A 153 6.17 -3.59 -24.29
N LEU A 154 6.28 -4.41 -25.33
CA LEU A 154 7.54 -4.77 -25.95
C LEU A 154 8.27 -3.54 -26.49
N ALA A 155 7.57 -2.67 -27.22
CA ALA A 155 8.13 -1.41 -27.71
C ALA A 155 8.59 -0.49 -26.57
N ARG A 156 7.80 -0.39 -25.48
CA ARG A 156 8.18 0.39 -24.29
C ARG A 156 9.39 -0.18 -23.56
N LEU A 157 9.56 -1.50 -23.56
CA LEU A 157 10.65 -2.15 -22.84
C LEU A 157 12.03 -1.78 -23.39
N ASP A 158 12.14 -1.52 -24.70
CA ASP A 158 13.38 -1.12 -25.36
C ASP A 158 13.87 0.26 -24.88
N GLU A 159 12.94 1.13 -24.50
CA GLU A 159 13.21 2.50 -24.01
C GLU A 159 13.13 2.62 -22.48
N ALA A 160 12.72 1.55 -21.79
CA ALA A 160 12.48 1.57 -20.35
C ALA A 160 13.77 1.67 -19.52
N GLY A 161 13.77 2.59 -18.56
CA GLY A 161 14.78 2.65 -17.49
C GLY A 161 14.67 1.48 -16.51
N GLU A 162 15.72 1.25 -15.71
CA GLU A 162 15.87 0.07 -14.84
C GLU A 162 14.64 -0.22 -13.96
N GLY A 163 14.03 0.82 -13.37
CA GLY A 163 12.84 0.67 -12.53
C GLY A 163 11.57 0.23 -13.28
N GLU A 164 11.38 0.64 -14.53
CA GLU A 164 10.19 0.25 -15.32
C GLU A 164 10.37 -1.12 -15.98
N ARG A 165 11.61 -1.52 -16.29
CA ARG A 165 11.93 -2.80 -16.94
C ARG A 165 11.41 -4.00 -16.17
N LEU A 166 11.58 -4.03 -14.85
CA LEU A 166 11.07 -5.12 -14.00
C LEU A 166 9.57 -5.35 -14.21
N ARG A 167 8.77 -4.27 -14.08
CA ARG A 167 7.32 -4.31 -14.24
C ARG A 167 6.92 -4.74 -15.65
N LEU A 168 7.54 -4.18 -16.68
CA LEU A 168 7.23 -4.51 -18.07
C LEU A 168 7.54 -5.97 -18.38
N CYS A 169 8.69 -6.49 -17.94
CA CYS A 169 9.05 -7.90 -18.12
C CYS A 169 8.02 -8.84 -17.46
N GLN A 170 7.57 -8.53 -16.24
CA GLN A 170 6.51 -9.32 -15.57
C GLN A 170 5.20 -9.31 -16.37
N LEU A 171 4.73 -8.14 -16.77
CA LEU A 171 3.48 -8.01 -17.53
C LEU A 171 3.56 -8.67 -18.91
N ILE A 172 4.71 -8.60 -19.58
CA ILE A 172 4.94 -9.29 -20.85
C ILE A 172 4.93 -10.80 -20.66
N ALA A 173 5.56 -11.32 -19.60
CA ALA A 173 5.57 -12.76 -19.31
C ALA A 173 4.15 -13.32 -19.14
N VAL A 174 3.33 -12.67 -18.30
CA VAL A 174 1.93 -13.07 -18.07
C VAL A 174 1.09 -13.01 -19.35
N GLN A 175 1.34 -12.01 -20.22
CA GLN A 175 0.66 -11.95 -21.52
C GLN A 175 1.04 -13.12 -22.46
N TYR A 176 2.29 -13.58 -22.42
CA TYR A 176 2.68 -14.79 -23.15
C TYR A 176 2.06 -16.05 -22.55
N GLU A 177 1.91 -16.14 -21.22
CA GLU A 177 1.15 -17.23 -20.59
C GLU A 177 -0.32 -17.23 -21.02
N ASN A 178 -0.96 -16.06 -21.07
CA ASN A 178 -2.33 -15.90 -21.58
C ASN A 178 -2.47 -16.36 -23.05
N ARG A 179 -1.38 -16.28 -23.83
CA ARG A 179 -1.29 -16.82 -25.21
C ARG A 179 -0.95 -18.31 -25.28
N ASN A 180 -0.69 -18.98 -24.16
CA ASN A 180 -0.14 -20.33 -24.08
C ASN A 180 1.27 -20.48 -24.70
N ASP A 181 2.07 -19.41 -24.70
CA ASP A 181 3.48 -19.42 -25.11
C ASP A 181 4.40 -19.43 -23.88
N SER A 182 4.54 -20.60 -23.26
CA SER A 182 5.36 -20.77 -22.06
C SER A 182 6.84 -20.47 -22.30
N ALA A 183 7.35 -20.71 -23.51
CA ALA A 183 8.77 -20.47 -23.82
C ALA A 183 9.10 -18.97 -23.76
N SER A 184 8.24 -18.13 -24.34
CA SER A 184 8.39 -16.68 -24.24
C SER A 184 8.12 -16.19 -22.83
N ALA A 185 7.10 -16.72 -22.14
CA ALA A 185 6.82 -16.36 -20.75
C ALA A 185 8.04 -16.58 -19.84
N ASP A 186 8.64 -17.77 -19.86
CA ASP A 186 9.83 -18.12 -19.07
C ASP A 186 11.01 -17.19 -19.37
N ALA A 187 11.21 -16.84 -20.64
CA ALA A 187 12.27 -15.91 -21.04
C ALA A 187 12.08 -14.51 -20.43
N TYR A 188 10.85 -14.01 -20.36
CA TYR A 188 10.55 -12.71 -19.76
C TYR A 188 10.52 -12.73 -18.23
N TYR A 189 10.11 -13.84 -17.60
CA TYR A 189 10.28 -14.02 -16.16
C TYR A 189 11.74 -13.99 -15.76
N LYS A 190 12.62 -14.65 -16.52
CA LYS A 190 14.06 -14.57 -16.28
C LYS A 190 14.58 -13.13 -16.39
N LYS A 191 14.17 -12.39 -17.42
CA LYS A 191 14.52 -10.95 -17.54
C LYS A 191 13.99 -10.10 -16.39
N ALA A 192 12.83 -10.45 -15.83
CA ALA A 192 12.29 -9.78 -14.65
C ALA A 192 13.17 -10.04 -13.42
N VAL A 193 13.62 -11.28 -13.21
CA VAL A 193 14.57 -11.61 -12.13
C VAL A 193 15.89 -10.85 -12.30
N ASP A 194 16.45 -10.84 -13.52
CA ASP A 194 17.70 -10.11 -13.80
C ASP A 194 17.54 -8.59 -13.53
N ALA A 195 16.38 -8.02 -13.84
CA ALA A 195 16.07 -6.61 -13.55
C ALA A 195 15.90 -6.34 -12.05
N LEU A 196 15.33 -7.28 -11.29
CA LEU A 196 15.20 -7.17 -9.83
C LEU A 196 16.58 -7.15 -9.16
N ASP A 197 17.48 -8.04 -9.59
CA ASP A 197 18.84 -8.12 -9.07
C ASP A 197 19.66 -6.86 -9.37
N ALA A 198 19.37 -6.17 -10.49
CA ALA A 198 20.00 -4.91 -10.83
C ALA A 198 19.56 -3.76 -9.90
N LEU A 199 18.30 -3.75 -9.46
CA LEU A 199 17.76 -2.72 -8.55
C LEU A 199 18.28 -2.85 -7.11
N GLN A 200 18.83 -4.00 -6.73
CA GLN A 200 19.36 -4.27 -5.39
C GLN A 200 20.86 -4.00 -5.25
N LYS A 201 21.53 -3.59 -6.32
CA LYS A 201 22.96 -3.24 -6.35
C LYS A 201 23.18 -1.74 -6.26
#